data_AF-A0A699XFB3-F1
#
_entry.id   AF-A0A699XFB3-F1
#
_cell.length_a   1.000
_cell.length_b   1.000
_cell.length_c   1.000
_cell.angle_alpha   90.00
_cell.angle_beta   90.00
_cell.angle_gamma   90.00
#
_symmetry.space_group_name_H-M   'P 1'
#
loop_
_entity.id
_entity.type
_entity.pdbx_description
1 polymer ?
#
loop_
_entity_poly.entity_id
_entity_poly.type
_entity_poly.pdbx_seq_one_letter_code
_entity_poly.pdbx_strand_id
1 'polypeptide(L)'
;YTATQKTVDGPSGKDWRGGRTAAQNIIPSSTGAAKAVGKVIPDLNGKLTGMSMRVPTANVSVVDLTCRIEKGASYDEIIAALRKA
;
A
#
# COMPACT_ATOMS: atom_id res chain seq x y z
N TYR A 1 -2.35 11.47 3.32
CA TYR A 1 -1.19 11.62 4.23
C TYR A 1 -1.63 11.45 5.69
N THR A 2 -0.71 11.29 6.64
CA THR A 2 -1.03 11.10 8.08
C THR A 2 -0.29 12.08 8.98
N ALA A 3 -0.61 12.08 10.28
CA ALA A 3 -0.01 12.96 11.29
C ALA A 3 1.52 12.83 11.44
N THR A 4 2.14 11.77 10.93
CA THR A 4 3.61 11.61 10.99
C THR A 4 4.35 12.44 9.93
N GLN A 5 3.64 12.88 8.88
CA GLN A 5 4.19 13.68 7.79
C GLN A 5 4.24 15.18 8.16
N LYS A 6 4.92 15.98 7.32
CA LYS A 6 5.20 17.40 7.62
C LYS A 6 4.37 18.33 6.75
N THR A 7 3.96 19.46 7.33
CA THR A 7 3.23 20.54 6.64
C THR A 7 4.10 21.28 5.63
N VAL A 8 5.40 21.38 5.91
CA VAL A 8 6.45 21.90 5.04
C VAL A 8 7.68 20.99 5.11
N ASP A 9 8.65 21.17 4.21
CA ASP A 9 9.88 20.38 4.21
C ASP A 9 10.62 20.49 5.56
N GLY A 10 10.93 19.35 6.17
CA GLY A 10 11.60 19.31 7.46
C GLY A 10 12.23 17.96 7.79
N PRO A 11 12.98 17.87 8.91
CA PRO A 11 13.66 16.64 9.29
C PRO A 11 12.70 15.48 9.53
N SER A 12 13.07 14.31 9.04
CA SER A 12 12.37 13.04 9.29
C SER A 12 13.40 11.94 9.52
N GLY A 13 13.44 11.42 10.75
CA GLY A 13 14.54 10.56 11.19
C GLY A 13 14.64 9.24 10.43
N LYS A 14 13.54 8.50 10.32
CA LYS A 14 13.54 7.14 9.73
C LYS A 14 13.19 7.11 8.23
N ASP A 15 12.61 8.17 7.69
CA ASP A 15 12.12 8.22 6.31
C ASP A 15 12.34 9.63 5.76
N TRP A 16 13.48 9.86 5.11
CA TRP A 16 13.83 11.18 4.56
C TRP A 16 12.78 11.72 3.59
N ARG A 17 12.16 10.83 2.79
CA ARG A 17 11.09 11.22 1.85
C ARG A 17 9.84 11.68 2.59
N GLY A 18 9.54 11.06 3.73
CA GLY A 18 8.45 11.46 4.63
C GLY A 18 8.61 12.84 5.28
N GLY A 19 9.80 13.45 5.21
CA GLY A 19 10.05 14.82 5.67
C GLY A 19 9.63 15.90 4.67
N ARG A 20 9.33 15.54 3.42
CA ARG A 20 8.87 16.48 2.39
C ARG A 20 7.41 16.89 2.65
N THR A 21 7.06 18.08 2.17
CA THR A 21 5.74 18.70 2.29
C THR A 21 4.63 17.76 1.82
N ALA A 22 3.81 17.27 2.77
CA ALA A 22 2.86 16.18 2.51
C ALA A 22 1.76 16.53 1.51
N ALA A 23 1.29 17.78 1.54
CA ALA A 23 0.18 18.25 0.71
C ALA A 23 0.62 18.68 -0.71
N GLN A 24 1.92 18.63 -1.03
CA GLN A 24 2.46 19.07 -2.32
C GLN A 24 3.26 17.99 -3.06
N ASN A 25 3.36 16.79 -2.49
CA ASN A 25 4.21 15.74 -3.04
C ASN A 25 3.47 14.41 -3.12
N ILE A 26 3.86 13.62 -4.12
CA ILE A 26 3.66 12.18 -4.12
C ILE A 26 4.91 11.56 -3.50
N ILE A 27 4.78 10.96 -2.32
CA ILE A 27 5.91 10.52 -1.49
C ILE A 27 5.96 8.98 -1.45
N PRO A 28 6.92 8.35 -2.14
CA PRO A 28 7.12 6.91 -2.03
C PRO A 28 7.64 6.53 -0.64
N SER A 29 7.09 5.49 -0.04
CA SER A 29 7.54 4.95 1.25
C SER A 29 7.44 3.42 1.27
N SER A 30 8.40 2.77 1.92
CA SER A 30 8.35 1.32 2.12
C SER A 30 7.27 0.95 3.15
N THR A 31 6.69 -0.24 3.02
CA THR A 31 5.70 -0.75 3.98
C THR A 31 5.89 -2.25 4.21
N GLY A 32 5.65 -2.68 5.44
CA GLY A 32 5.60 -4.10 5.80
C GLY A 32 4.24 -4.74 5.60
N ALA A 33 3.20 -3.99 5.20
CA ALA A 33 1.82 -4.46 5.18
C ALA A 33 1.62 -5.71 4.31
N ALA A 34 2.11 -5.70 3.06
CA ALA A 34 1.99 -6.85 2.17
C ALA A 34 2.76 -8.08 2.67
N LYS A 35 3.94 -7.89 3.30
CA LYS A 35 4.68 -8.98 3.95
C LYS A 35 3.95 -9.52 5.17
N ALA A 36 3.22 -8.67 5.89
CA ALA A 36 2.44 -9.08 7.07
C ALA A 36 1.24 -9.96 6.71
N VAL A 37 0.71 -9.87 5.48
CA VAL A 37 -0.31 -10.81 4.97
C VAL A 37 0.18 -12.26 5.09
N GLY A 38 1.45 -12.53 4.80
CA GLY A 38 2.06 -13.85 4.96
C GLY A 38 2.10 -14.39 6.40
N LYS A 39 1.99 -13.52 7.41
CA LYS A 39 1.90 -13.94 8.82
C LYS A 39 0.48 -14.36 9.22
N VAL A 40 -0.54 -13.80 8.58
CA VAL A 40 -1.96 -14.08 8.87
C VAL A 40 -2.56 -15.12 7.91
N ILE A 41 -2.03 -15.22 6.69
CA ILE A 41 -2.34 -16.25 5.70
C ILE A 41 -1.02 -16.96 5.39
N PRO A 42 -0.67 -18.02 6.14
CA PRO A 42 0.63 -18.68 6.04
C PRO A 42 1.01 -19.15 4.64
N ASP A 43 0.03 -19.58 3.83
CA ASP A 43 0.24 -20.02 2.44
C ASP A 43 0.71 -18.90 1.51
N LEU A 44 0.56 -17.63 1.93
CA LEU A 44 1.05 -16.44 1.23
C LEU A 44 2.39 -15.94 1.78
N ASN A 45 2.98 -16.62 2.76
CA ASN A 45 4.24 -16.22 3.35
C ASN A 45 5.37 -16.23 2.30
N GLY A 46 6.11 -15.12 2.24
CA GLY A 46 7.16 -14.91 1.23
C GLY A 46 6.68 -14.62 -0.19
N LYS A 47 5.36 -14.70 -0.48
CA LYS A 47 4.82 -14.48 -1.84
C LYS A 47 4.41 -13.04 -2.13
N LEU A 48 4.15 -12.24 -1.08
CA LEU A 48 3.67 -10.87 -1.21
C LEU A 48 4.64 -9.86 -0.58
N THR A 49 4.84 -8.76 -1.27
CA THR A 49 5.55 -7.56 -0.79
C THR A 49 4.95 -6.33 -1.47
N GLY A 50 5.29 -5.13 -1.01
CA GLY A 50 4.74 -3.92 -1.59
C GLY A 50 5.40 -2.64 -1.11
N MET A 51 4.91 -1.53 -1.65
CA MET A 51 5.30 -0.17 -1.30
C MET A 51 4.04 0.69 -1.16
N SER A 52 4.21 1.93 -0.74
CA SER A 52 3.11 2.90 -0.65
C SER A 52 3.49 4.22 -1.29
N MET A 53 2.49 4.89 -1.85
CA MET A 53 2.60 6.26 -2.34
C MET A 53 1.70 7.13 -1.48
N ARG A 54 2.30 8.02 -0.66
CA ARG A 54 1.53 8.97 0.13
C ARG A 54 1.21 10.16 -0.76
N VAL A 55 -0.08 10.44 -0.92
CA VAL A 55 -0.59 11.50 -1.80
C VAL A 55 -1.28 12.63 -1.00
N PRO A 56 -1.49 13.81 -1.62
CA PRO A 56 -2.17 14.98 -1.05
C PRO A 56 -3.68 14.81 -0.76
N THR A 57 -4.07 13.74 -0.08
CA THR A 57 -5.45 13.53 0.43
C THR A 57 -5.43 13.48 1.95
N ALA A 58 -6.38 14.18 2.59
CA ALA A 58 -6.45 14.25 4.05
C ALA A 58 -6.83 12.91 4.71
N ASN A 59 -7.59 12.07 3.99
CA ASN A 59 -8.02 10.76 4.45
C ASN A 59 -8.31 9.84 3.25
N VAL A 60 -8.57 8.57 3.53
CA VAL A 60 -8.82 7.47 2.58
C VAL A 60 -7.57 7.09 1.78
N SER A 61 -7.49 5.79 1.48
CA SER A 61 -6.42 5.15 0.72
C SER A 61 -7.01 4.06 -0.17
N VAL A 62 -6.21 3.57 -1.12
CA VAL A 62 -6.55 2.46 -2.01
C VAL A 62 -5.41 1.44 -2.04
N VAL A 63 -5.76 0.17 -2.19
CA VAL A 63 -4.80 -0.91 -2.47
C VAL A 63 -4.84 -1.18 -3.97
N ASP A 64 -3.67 -1.16 -4.60
CA ASP A 64 -3.47 -1.66 -5.96
C ASP A 64 -2.68 -2.97 -5.87
N LEU A 65 -3.35 -4.09 -6.18
CA LEU A 65 -2.78 -5.43 -6.08
C LEU A 65 -2.61 -6.03 -7.47
N THR A 66 -1.35 -6.07 -7.91
CA THR A 66 -0.95 -6.87 -9.07
C THR A 66 -0.45 -8.23 -8.59
N CYS A 67 -1.13 -9.30 -8.97
CA CYS A 67 -0.74 -10.67 -8.63
C CYS A 67 -0.88 -11.62 -9.81
N ARG A 68 -0.15 -12.73 -9.76
CA ARG A 68 -0.34 -13.86 -10.67
C ARG A 68 -1.11 -14.94 -9.93
N ILE A 69 -2.26 -15.32 -10.47
CA ILE A 69 -3.10 -16.40 -9.95
C ILE A 69 -2.66 -17.74 -10.55
N GLU A 70 -2.78 -18.82 -9.77
CA GLU A 70 -2.37 -20.17 -10.19
C GLU A 70 -3.28 -20.73 -11.28
N LYS A 71 -4.60 -20.59 -11.08
CA LYS A 71 -5.62 -20.91 -12.07
C LYS A 71 -6.08 -19.61 -12.70
N GLY A 72 -6.03 -19.53 -14.03
CA GLY A 72 -6.53 -18.38 -14.77
C GLY A 72 -8.01 -18.14 -14.45
N ALA A 73 -8.38 -16.86 -14.36
CA ALA A 73 -9.75 -16.41 -14.16
C ALA A 73 -9.97 -15.14 -14.98
N SER A 74 -11.16 -15.00 -15.55
CA SER A 74 -11.63 -13.77 -16.17
C SER A 74 -11.91 -12.70 -15.12
N TYR A 75 -11.99 -11.45 -15.57
CA TYR A 75 -12.30 -10.33 -14.68
C TYR A 75 -13.68 -10.46 -14.03
N ASP A 76 -14.67 -10.96 -14.77
CA ASP A 76 -16.04 -11.15 -14.27
C ASP A 76 -16.10 -12.24 -13.18
N GLU A 77 -15.35 -13.32 -13.33
CA GLU A 77 -15.23 -14.36 -12.30
C GLU A 77 -14.60 -13.81 -11.00
N ILE A 78 -13.58 -12.95 -11.14
CA ILE A 78 -12.94 -12.27 -9.99
C ILE A 78 -13.94 -11.35 -9.29
N ILE A 79 -14.70 -10.53 -10.04
CA ILE A 79 -15.73 -9.65 -9.47
C ILE A 79 -16.81 -10.48 -8.77
N ALA A 80 -17.29 -11.55 -9.38
CA ALA A 80 -18.32 -12.42 -8.82
C ALA A 80 -17.84 -13.07 -7.51
N ALA A 81 -16.59 -13.54 -7.47
CA ALA A 81 -15.98 -14.09 -6.26
C ALA A 81 -15.87 -13.05 -5.14
N LEU A 82 -15.44 -11.82 -5.45
CA LEU A 82 -15.33 -10.72 -4.48
C LEU A 82 -16.69 -10.27 -3.93
N ARG A 83 -17.74 -10.26 -4.74
CA ARG A 83 -19.11 -9.88 -4.30
C ARG A 83 -19.78 -10.96 -3.44
N LYS A 84 -19.36 -12.22 -3.58
CA LYS A 84 -19.92 -13.35 -2.86
C LYS A 84 -19.30 -13.52 -1.46
N ALA A 85 -18.02 -13.19 -1.32
CA ALA A 85 -17.28 -13.25 -0.06
C ALA A 85 -17.76 -12.19 0.94
#